data_AF-A0AAJ5ZYQ6-F1
#
_entry.id   AF-A0AAJ5ZYQ6-F1
#
_cell.length_a   1.000
_cell.length_b   1.000
_cell.length_c   1.000
_cell.angle_alpha   90.00
_cell.angle_beta   90.00
_cell.angle_gamma   90.00
#
_symmetry.space_group_name_H-M   'P 1'
#
loop_
_entity.id
_entity.type
_entity.pdbx_description
1 polymer ?
#
loop_
_entity_poly.entity_id
_entity_poly.type
_entity_poly.pdbx_seq_one_letter_code
_entity_poly.pdbx_strand_id
1 'polypeptide(L)'
;MAAINFDPASVKFLWKVFGIEREAAKYALTYETAYQFAGRTSLRMEGSSAPIVLIFGDRATAKAIQSFIPGCADPELIDLGIPELLFPDDEPESDDEAEVKAKPVKTVEETREEDRVESQLRRRRNRVLENHAATLQYEGFRLRFWAHYSSFETLDSEVLDWETVLEYFRTIVNREEISQKDANKLFREGVLFDSENHLLKDNILSTKIVVLDIDNVTGDVKELSAYLKSRKISHLVVSTYRCLNVENYSERQIKIRVLVPLTEAVDAENYSRIIRLLNRDIREKFPQGEFGSQFPVDPACMTINNRFYAPCRPEKGEPIFIDGTYYEYDCFVKKAPVFLDVKWCMVRNLPEDLEAPVIKRHIAGSVRKTAEEIVLECAAMASAGNGDGPWYDAAVELIKAGYSKDEAIAAMKGKERMFGSGKGRSAERAVTHVVEQQRFRAA
;
A
#
# COMPACT_ATOMS: atom_id res chain seq x y z
N MET A 1 29.54 10.85 -2.19
CA MET A 1 30.74 10.32 -1.50
C MET A 1 31.81 10.11 -2.55
N ALA A 2 33.04 10.58 -2.33
CA ALA A 2 34.14 10.35 -3.27
C ALA A 2 34.39 8.85 -3.40
N ALA A 3 34.62 8.35 -4.62
CA ALA A 3 35.00 6.96 -4.83
C ALA A 3 36.30 6.67 -4.08
N ILE A 4 36.21 5.85 -3.02
CA ILE A 4 37.37 5.49 -2.23
C ILE A 4 38.15 4.41 -2.99
N ASN A 5 39.05 4.85 -3.86
CA ASN A 5 40.07 3.97 -4.42
C ASN A 5 41.17 3.83 -3.37
N PHE A 6 41.09 2.79 -2.53
CA PHE A 6 42.18 2.47 -1.61
C PHE A 6 43.46 2.20 -2.41
N ASP A 7 44.51 2.95 -2.11
CA ASP A 7 45.81 2.76 -2.73
C ASP A 7 46.30 1.31 -2.46
N PRO A 8 46.66 0.54 -3.52
CA PRO A 8 47.14 -0.83 -3.35
C PRO A 8 48.34 -0.97 -2.42
N ALA A 9 49.17 0.07 -2.25
CA ALA A 9 50.31 0.02 -1.35
C ALA A 9 49.89 0.05 0.12
N SER A 10 48.84 0.80 0.49
CA SER A 10 48.28 0.80 1.85
C SER A 10 47.76 -0.58 2.27
N VAL A 11 47.01 -1.26 1.40
CA VAL A 11 46.49 -2.61 1.69
C VAL A 11 47.63 -3.64 1.80
N LYS A 12 48.63 -3.53 0.92
CA LYS A 12 49.82 -4.39 0.94
C LYS A 12 50.66 -4.18 2.20
N PHE A 13 50.72 -2.95 2.72
CA PHE A 13 51.40 -2.63 3.97
C PHE A 13 50.71 -3.27 5.17
N LEU A 14 49.37 -3.12 5.28
CA LEU A 14 48.59 -3.70 6.37
C LEU A 14 48.73 -5.22 6.45
N TRP A 15 48.68 -5.89 5.30
CA TRP A 15 48.92 -7.33 5.21
C TRP A 15 50.35 -7.71 5.63
N LYS A 16 51.36 -7.04 5.08
CA LYS A 16 52.77 -7.39 5.36
C LYS A 16 53.20 -7.15 6.80
N VAL A 17 52.67 -6.13 7.45
CA VAL A 17 53.13 -5.71 8.79
C VAL A 17 52.27 -6.29 9.91
N PHE A 18 50.96 -6.39 9.69
CA PHE A 18 50.01 -6.78 10.73
C PHE A 18 49.30 -8.11 10.45
N GLY A 19 49.58 -8.75 9.32
CA GLY A 19 48.91 -10.00 8.93
C GLY A 19 47.43 -9.83 8.59
N ILE A 20 46.96 -8.59 8.42
CA ILE A 20 45.56 -8.31 8.11
C ILE A 20 45.30 -8.73 6.67
N GLU A 21 44.41 -9.69 6.48
CA GLU A 21 44.03 -10.16 5.16
C GLU A 21 43.42 -9.05 4.31
N ARG A 22 43.56 -9.19 3.00
CA ARG A 22 43.17 -8.15 2.05
C ARG A 22 41.71 -7.75 2.19
N GLU A 23 40.84 -8.70 2.50
CA GLU A 23 39.40 -8.49 2.65
C GLU A 23 39.08 -7.79 3.97
N ALA A 24 39.67 -8.25 5.07
CA ALA A 24 39.59 -7.58 6.37
C ALA A 24 40.11 -6.13 6.32
N ALA A 25 41.19 -5.87 5.58
CA ALA A 25 41.73 -4.52 5.38
C ALA A 25 40.77 -3.64 4.58
N LYS A 26 40.15 -4.17 3.51
CA LYS A 26 39.13 -3.43 2.74
C LYS A 26 37.90 -3.14 3.58
N TYR A 27 37.40 -4.13 4.32
CA TYR A 27 36.26 -4.00 5.22
C TYR A 27 36.53 -2.91 6.27
N ALA A 28 37.66 -3.02 6.98
CA ALA A 28 38.06 -2.07 8.01
C ALA A 28 38.19 -0.64 7.45
N LEU A 29 38.89 -0.46 6.32
CA LEU A 29 39.09 0.88 5.73
C LEU A 29 37.81 1.50 5.17
N THR A 30 36.89 0.68 4.63
CA THR A 30 35.59 1.14 4.12
C THR A 30 34.74 1.71 5.25
N TYR A 31 34.62 0.97 6.36
CA TYR A 31 33.79 1.39 7.48
C TYR A 31 34.50 2.32 8.46
N GLU A 32 35.83 2.38 8.47
CA GLU A 32 36.58 3.41 9.19
C GLU A 32 36.18 4.81 8.73
N THR A 33 36.01 5.01 7.42
CA THR A 33 35.62 6.33 6.88
C THR A 33 34.21 6.71 7.33
N ALA A 34 33.26 5.76 7.29
CA ALA A 34 31.91 5.96 7.79
C ALA A 34 31.88 6.21 9.30
N TYR A 35 32.72 5.50 10.07
CA TYR A 35 32.90 5.70 11.50
C TYR A 35 33.52 7.06 11.83
N GLN A 36 34.57 7.47 11.12
CA GLN A 36 35.19 8.78 11.28
C GLN A 36 34.23 9.91 10.89
N PHE A 37 33.42 9.73 9.85
CA PHE A 37 32.36 10.68 9.50
C PHE A 37 31.35 10.78 10.64
N ALA A 38 30.78 9.66 11.08
CA ALA A 38 29.81 9.62 12.18
C ALA A 38 30.38 10.22 13.48
N GLY A 39 31.63 9.89 13.84
CA GLY A 39 32.30 10.42 15.02
C GLY A 39 32.60 11.93 14.93
N ARG A 40 32.79 12.47 13.71
CA ARG A 40 33.06 13.90 13.49
C ARG A 40 31.82 14.75 13.34
N THR A 41 30.72 14.20 12.81
CA THR A 41 29.44 14.92 12.67
C THR A 41 28.57 14.84 13.92
N SER A 42 28.78 13.83 14.76
CA SER A 42 28.11 13.67 16.05
C SER A 42 28.83 14.47 17.14
N LEU A 43 28.93 15.78 16.96
CA LEU A 43 29.46 16.67 17.99
C LEU A 43 28.48 16.68 19.17
N ARG A 44 28.92 16.07 20.28
CA ARG A 44 28.23 16.13 21.56
C ARG A 44 28.10 17.60 21.97
N MET A 45 26.87 18.10 22.06
CA MET A 45 26.62 19.26 22.90
C MET A 45 26.76 18.83 24.35
N GLU A 46 27.72 19.42 25.06
CA GLU A 46 27.91 19.21 26.48
C GLU A 46 26.58 19.49 27.22
N GLY A 47 26.07 18.49 27.95
CA GLY A 47 24.78 18.58 28.65
C GLY A 47 23.54 18.12 27.87
N SER A 48 23.65 17.73 26.60
CA SER A 48 22.51 17.17 25.85
C SER A 48 22.23 15.71 26.24
N SER A 49 20.97 15.41 26.58
CA SER A 49 20.47 14.04 26.78
C SER A 49 19.70 13.51 25.57
N ALA A 50 19.67 14.25 24.46
CA ALA A 50 18.92 13.86 23.26
C ALA A 50 19.63 12.72 22.51
N PRO A 51 18.88 11.75 21.96
CA PRO A 51 19.46 10.68 21.15
C PRO A 51 20.10 11.25 19.87
N ILE A 52 21.28 10.74 19.53
CA ILE A 52 21.98 11.08 18.27
C ILE A 52 21.49 10.12 17.20
N VAL A 53 21.01 10.67 16.08
CA VAL A 53 20.57 9.88 14.92
C VAL A 53 21.68 9.87 13.88
N LEU A 54 22.17 8.67 13.55
CA LEU A 54 23.12 8.45 12.47
C LEU A 54 22.35 7.95 11.23
N ILE A 55 22.58 8.58 10.08
CA ILE A 55 21.91 8.24 8.83
C ILE A 55 22.96 7.73 7.84
N PHE A 56 22.75 6.52 7.34
CA PHE A 56 23.60 5.87 6.33
C PHE A 56 22.79 5.55 5.08
N GLY A 57 23.45 5.54 3.92
CA GLY A 57 22.79 5.32 2.63
C GLY A 57 22.46 3.85 2.31
N ASP A 58 22.99 2.91 3.09
CA ASP A 58 22.79 1.47 2.90
C ASP A 58 22.78 0.71 4.24
N ARG A 59 22.12 -0.46 4.26
CA ARG A 59 21.89 -1.27 5.46
C ARG A 59 23.18 -1.93 5.98
N ALA A 60 24.09 -2.32 5.10
CA ALA A 60 25.33 -3.00 5.47
C ALA A 60 26.23 -2.05 6.27
N THR A 61 26.39 -0.81 5.79
CA THR A 61 27.09 0.25 6.52
C THR A 61 26.41 0.55 7.86
N ALA A 62 25.09 0.66 7.89
CA ALA A 62 24.37 0.94 9.14
C ALA A 62 24.60 -0.17 10.20
N LYS A 63 24.53 -1.45 9.80
CA LYS A 63 24.82 -2.60 10.68
C LYS A 63 26.29 -2.67 11.10
N ALA A 64 27.22 -2.40 10.17
CA ALA A 64 28.64 -2.37 10.48
C ALA A 64 28.97 -1.27 11.51
N ILE A 65 28.39 -0.07 11.36
CA ILE A 65 28.61 1.02 12.33
C ILE A 65 27.94 0.73 13.68
N GLN A 66 26.77 0.10 13.69
CA GLN A 66 26.11 -0.33 14.93
C GLN A 66 27.04 -1.23 15.77
N SER A 67 27.75 -2.17 15.14
CA SER A 67 28.67 -3.06 15.86
C SER A 67 29.89 -2.33 16.44
N PHE A 68 30.29 -1.19 15.85
CA PHE A 68 31.41 -0.37 16.33
C PHE A 68 31.03 0.63 17.43
N ILE A 69 29.74 0.98 17.60
CA ILE A 69 29.29 1.98 18.58
C ILE A 69 28.50 1.28 19.70
N PRO A 70 29.12 1.09 20.88
CA PRO A 70 28.43 0.46 22.02
C PRO A 70 27.16 1.22 22.41
N GLY A 71 26.04 0.50 22.53
CA GLY A 71 24.75 1.06 22.92
C GLY A 71 23.94 1.67 21.77
N CYS A 72 24.37 1.54 20.52
CA CYS A 72 23.56 1.91 19.35
C CYS A 72 22.39 0.94 19.15
N ALA A 73 21.18 1.47 18.97
CA ALA A 73 20.00 0.66 18.64
C ALA A 73 20.12 0.03 17.24
N ASP A 74 19.31 -1.00 16.98
CA ASP A 74 19.22 -1.62 15.65
C ASP A 74 18.84 -0.57 14.58
N PRO A 75 19.46 -0.60 13.39
CA PRO A 75 19.13 0.30 12.30
C PRO A 75 17.65 0.19 11.91
N GLU A 76 16.93 1.31 11.96
CA GLU A 76 15.60 1.42 11.37
C GLU A 76 15.73 1.76 9.88
N LEU A 77 15.08 0.97 9.02
CA LEU A 77 15.05 1.23 7.58
C LEU A 77 14.07 2.38 7.29
N ILE A 78 14.60 3.44 6.69
CA ILE A 78 13.78 4.52 6.17
C ILE A 78 13.31 4.11 4.77
N ASP A 79 12.00 3.90 4.61
CA ASP A 79 11.41 3.69 3.30
C ASP A 79 11.50 5.01 2.49
N LEU A 80 12.52 5.08 1.63
CA LEU A 80 12.73 6.20 0.69
C LEU A 80 11.85 6.09 -0.55
N GLY A 81 11.00 5.06 -0.64
CA GLY A 81 10.25 4.74 -1.84
C GLY A 81 11.13 4.22 -2.98
N ILE A 82 12.35 3.73 -2.72
CA ILE A 82 13.24 3.17 -3.74
C ILE A 82 13.24 1.64 -3.57
N PRO A 83 12.64 0.88 -4.49
CA PRO A 83 12.45 -0.57 -4.34
C PRO A 83 13.70 -1.40 -4.28
N GLU A 84 14.74 -0.98 -4.99
CA GLU A 84 16.06 -1.60 -4.98
C GLU A 84 16.70 -1.54 -3.59
N LEU A 85 16.14 -0.72 -2.68
CA LEU A 85 16.53 -0.62 -1.27
C LEU A 85 15.53 -1.31 -0.32
N LEU A 86 14.35 -1.73 -0.80
CA LEU A 86 13.28 -2.38 -0.01
C LEU A 86 13.46 -3.90 0.09
N PHE A 87 14.14 -4.51 -0.88
CA PHE A 87 14.50 -5.92 -0.83
C PHE A 87 15.96 -6.02 -0.37
N PRO A 88 16.24 -6.26 0.92
CA PRO A 88 17.52 -6.82 1.26
C PRO A 88 17.55 -8.20 0.59
N ASP A 89 18.55 -8.46 -0.22
CA ASP A 89 18.91 -9.83 -0.54
C ASP A 89 19.14 -10.54 0.80
N ASP A 90 18.13 -11.25 1.31
CA ASP A 90 18.27 -12.29 2.34
C ASP A 90 18.90 -13.55 1.69
N GLU A 91 19.81 -13.36 0.73
CA GLU A 91 20.78 -14.41 0.44
C GLU A 91 21.80 -14.32 1.56
N PRO A 92 21.99 -15.39 2.35
CA PRO A 92 23.13 -15.44 3.25
C PRO A 92 24.38 -15.19 2.42
N GLU A 93 25.19 -14.19 2.79
CA GLU A 93 26.56 -14.09 2.31
C GLU A 93 27.23 -15.42 2.70
N SER A 94 27.22 -16.38 1.78
CA SER A 94 27.99 -17.60 1.94
C SER A 94 29.45 -17.19 1.90
N ASP A 95 30.17 -17.42 3.01
CA ASP A 95 31.61 -17.23 3.19
C ASP A 95 32.47 -18.13 2.26
N ASP A 96 31.97 -18.52 1.09
CA ASP A 96 32.69 -19.31 0.12
C ASP A 96 33.33 -18.37 -0.92
N GLU A 97 34.64 -18.16 -0.75
CA GLU A 97 35.57 -17.54 -1.69
C GLU A 97 35.54 -18.23 -3.07
N ALA A 98 34.58 -17.94 -3.94
CA ALA A 98 34.70 -18.21 -5.37
C ALA A 98 33.76 -17.34 -6.21
N GLU A 99 34.37 -16.64 -7.16
CA GLU A 99 33.74 -15.83 -8.21
C GLU A 99 33.10 -14.51 -7.74
N VAL A 100 33.91 -13.45 -7.81
CA VAL A 100 33.42 -12.12 -8.19
C VAL A 100 32.65 -12.28 -9.49
N LYS A 101 31.34 -12.56 -9.42
CA LYS A 101 30.44 -12.53 -10.57
C LYS A 101 30.52 -11.11 -11.11
N ALA A 102 31.26 -10.96 -12.21
CA ALA A 102 31.23 -9.75 -13.00
C ALA A 102 29.75 -9.40 -13.20
N LYS A 103 29.32 -8.21 -12.74
CA LYS A 103 27.95 -7.75 -12.96
C LYS A 103 27.64 -8.03 -14.42
N PRO A 104 26.61 -8.85 -14.75
CA PRO A 104 26.35 -9.22 -16.12
C PRO A 104 26.23 -7.92 -16.92
N VAL A 105 27.01 -7.82 -18.00
CA VAL A 105 26.95 -6.68 -18.90
C VAL A 105 25.54 -6.64 -19.43
N LYS A 106 24.73 -5.69 -18.94
CA LYS A 106 23.35 -5.54 -19.37
C LYS A 106 23.32 -5.38 -20.88
N THR A 107 22.49 -6.17 -21.52
CA THR A 107 22.24 -6.06 -22.95
C THR A 107 21.59 -4.70 -23.24
N VAL A 108 21.75 -4.19 -24.47
CA VAL A 108 21.11 -2.94 -24.91
C VAL A 108 19.59 -2.99 -24.75
N GLU A 109 19.00 -4.19 -24.83
CA GLU A 109 17.57 -4.42 -24.61
C GLU A 109 17.18 -4.29 -23.14
N GLU A 110 17.98 -4.83 -22.21
CA GLU A 110 17.78 -4.66 -20.76
C GLU A 110 17.90 -3.19 -20.36
N THR A 111 18.88 -2.45 -20.89
CA THR A 111 19.01 -1.01 -20.60
C THR A 111 17.83 -0.21 -21.14
N ARG A 112 17.35 -0.52 -22.36
CA ARG A 112 16.16 0.14 -22.94
C ARG A 112 14.89 -0.12 -22.16
N GLU A 113 14.76 -1.31 -21.59
CA GLU A 113 13.58 -1.66 -20.80
C GLU A 113 13.62 -1.02 -19.41
N GLU A 114 14.80 -0.95 -18.78
CA GLU A 114 15.02 -0.19 -17.55
C GLU A 114 14.66 1.29 -17.74
N ASP A 115 15.15 1.92 -18.82
CA ASP A 115 14.81 3.31 -19.15
C ASP A 115 13.30 3.52 -19.36
N ARG A 116 12.61 2.52 -19.92
CA ARG A 116 11.14 2.56 -20.12
C ARG A 116 10.40 2.48 -18.79
N VAL A 117 10.77 1.54 -17.92
CA VAL A 117 10.19 1.37 -16.59
C VAL A 117 10.41 2.64 -15.77
N GLU A 118 11.63 3.16 -15.76
CA GLU A 118 11.96 4.41 -15.06
C GLU A 118 11.16 5.59 -15.61
N SER A 119 11.04 5.71 -16.95
CA SER A 119 10.21 6.74 -17.56
C SER A 119 8.72 6.59 -17.20
N GLN A 120 8.20 5.38 -17.08
CA GLN A 120 6.80 5.13 -16.69
C GLN A 120 6.57 5.50 -15.23
N LEU A 121 7.46 5.07 -14.33
CA LEU A 121 7.45 5.42 -12.90
C LEU A 121 7.50 6.94 -12.71
N ARG A 122 8.38 7.62 -13.44
CA ARG A 122 8.49 9.08 -13.40
C ARG A 122 7.22 9.76 -13.89
N ARG A 123 6.63 9.31 -15.01
CA ARG A 123 5.37 9.87 -15.52
C ARG A 123 4.22 9.66 -14.54
N ARG A 124 4.12 8.48 -13.94
CA ARG A 124 3.10 8.19 -12.93
C ARG A 124 3.27 9.05 -11.68
N ARG A 125 4.50 9.19 -11.19
CA ARG A 125 4.83 10.08 -10.07
C ARG A 125 4.47 11.54 -10.36
N ASN A 126 4.82 12.04 -11.55
CA ASN A 126 4.44 13.39 -11.96
C ASN A 126 2.92 13.55 -12.02
N ARG A 127 2.20 12.58 -12.59
CA ARG A 127 0.73 12.59 -12.63
C ARG A 127 0.12 12.64 -11.22
N VAL A 128 0.61 11.81 -10.29
CA VAL A 128 0.15 11.80 -8.88
C VAL A 128 0.33 13.17 -8.23
N LEU A 129 1.49 13.81 -8.44
CA LEU A 129 1.79 15.15 -7.91
C LEU A 129 0.97 16.25 -8.60
N GLU A 130 0.78 16.18 -9.91
CA GLU A 130 -0.05 17.10 -10.70
C GLU A 130 -1.53 17.02 -10.28
N ASN A 131 -2.06 15.80 -10.12
CA ASN A 131 -3.40 15.56 -9.60
C ASN A 131 -3.56 16.14 -8.18
N HIS A 132 -2.58 15.91 -7.30
CA HIS A 132 -2.61 16.48 -5.95
C HIS A 132 -2.63 18.01 -5.98
N ALA A 133 -1.80 18.63 -6.83
CA ALA A 133 -1.77 20.07 -7.00
C ALA A 133 -3.09 20.65 -7.53
N ALA A 134 -3.83 19.87 -8.34
CA ALA A 134 -5.16 20.24 -8.85
C ALA A 134 -6.30 19.90 -7.88
N THR A 135 -6.04 19.13 -6.82
CA THR A 135 -7.06 18.70 -5.85
C THR A 135 -7.56 19.88 -5.02
N LEU A 136 -8.88 19.98 -4.85
CA LEU A 136 -9.52 21.00 -4.01
C LEU A 136 -9.10 20.84 -2.54
N GLN A 137 -8.35 21.81 -2.04
CA GLN A 137 -7.94 21.91 -0.64
C GLN A 137 -8.99 22.66 0.20
N TYR A 138 -9.13 22.27 1.47
CA TYR A 138 -10.03 22.91 2.44
C TYR A 138 -9.49 22.74 3.87
N GLU A 139 -9.96 23.56 4.82
CA GLU A 139 -9.57 23.45 6.23
C GLU A 139 -10.58 22.66 7.07
N GLY A 140 -10.08 22.06 8.15
CA GLY A 140 -10.85 21.19 9.05
C GLY A 140 -11.40 19.92 8.39
N PHE A 141 -12.41 19.33 9.01
CA PHE A 141 -13.06 18.09 8.58
C PHE A 141 -14.55 18.33 8.36
N ARG A 142 -15.07 17.83 7.24
CA ARG A 142 -16.48 18.00 6.86
C ARG A 142 -17.17 16.65 6.83
N LEU A 143 -17.92 16.33 7.88
CA LEU A 143 -18.63 15.06 7.98
C LEU A 143 -20.04 15.21 7.43
N ARG A 144 -20.43 14.27 6.58
CA ARG A 144 -21.80 14.10 6.10
C ARG A 144 -22.36 12.80 6.60
N PHE A 145 -23.61 12.82 7.06
CA PHE A 145 -24.32 11.65 7.57
C PHE A 145 -25.58 11.36 6.76
N TRP A 146 -25.86 10.07 6.59
CA TRP A 146 -27.12 9.55 6.03
C TRP A 146 -27.78 8.65 7.06
N ALA A 147 -29.12 8.64 7.10
CA ALA A 147 -29.84 7.72 7.99
C ALA A 147 -29.61 6.24 7.62
N HIS A 148 -29.57 5.94 6.32
CA HIS A 148 -29.35 4.60 5.74
C HIS A 148 -28.87 4.72 4.27
N TYR A 149 -28.55 3.61 3.60
CA TYR A 149 -27.96 3.61 2.23
C TYR A 149 -28.84 4.28 1.17
N SER A 150 -30.15 4.12 1.25
CA SER A 150 -31.13 4.72 0.33
C SER A 150 -31.61 6.11 0.76
N SER A 151 -31.06 6.70 1.82
CA SER A 151 -31.50 8.00 2.32
C SER A 151 -31.03 9.12 1.38
N PHE A 152 -31.97 9.98 0.99
CA PHE A 152 -31.69 11.21 0.25
C PHE A 152 -31.36 12.37 1.20
N GLU A 153 -31.90 12.33 2.42
CA GLU A 153 -31.65 13.34 3.43
C GLU A 153 -30.24 13.18 4.01
N THR A 154 -29.47 14.25 3.91
CA THR A 154 -28.12 14.34 4.47
C THR A 154 -28.11 15.31 5.64
N LEU A 155 -27.43 14.93 6.71
CA LEU A 155 -27.05 15.86 7.77
C LEU A 155 -25.57 16.21 7.59
N ASP A 156 -25.30 17.45 7.22
CA ASP A 156 -23.94 17.97 7.15
C ASP A 156 -23.52 18.51 8.51
N SER A 157 -22.29 18.20 8.92
CA SER A 157 -21.66 18.86 10.05
C SER A 157 -21.14 20.23 9.65
N GLU A 158 -21.00 21.11 10.64
CA GLU A 158 -20.09 22.25 10.50
C GLU A 158 -18.65 21.76 10.28
N VAL A 159 -17.76 22.65 9.86
CA VAL A 159 -16.34 22.33 9.74
C VAL A 159 -15.79 22.06 11.14
N LEU A 160 -15.28 20.86 11.36
CA LEU A 160 -14.78 20.40 12.67
C LEU A 160 -13.24 20.40 12.68
N ASP A 161 -12.64 20.66 13.84
CA ASP A 161 -11.24 20.26 14.10
C ASP A 161 -11.17 18.78 14.48
N TRP A 162 -9.95 18.22 14.57
CA TRP A 162 -9.76 16.79 14.83
C TRP A 162 -10.27 16.40 16.22
N GLU A 163 -10.01 17.22 17.23
CA GLU A 163 -10.47 17.03 18.59
C GLU A 163 -12.00 16.95 18.67
N THR A 164 -12.70 17.80 17.93
CA THR A 164 -14.16 17.79 17.84
C THR A 164 -14.66 16.56 17.10
N VAL A 165 -13.97 16.10 16.05
CA VAL A 165 -14.28 14.81 15.39
C VAL A 165 -14.17 13.64 16.38
N LEU A 166 -13.10 13.61 17.17
CA LEU A 166 -12.89 12.57 18.19
C LEU A 166 -14.02 12.60 19.24
N GLU A 167 -14.35 13.77 19.77
CA GLU A 167 -15.39 13.91 20.80
C GLU A 167 -16.78 13.59 20.24
N TYR A 168 -17.05 13.98 18.99
CA TYR A 168 -18.28 13.64 18.28
C TYR A 168 -18.46 12.12 18.20
N PHE A 169 -17.45 11.38 17.72
CA PHE A 169 -17.54 9.93 17.63
C PHE A 169 -17.53 9.25 19.00
N ARG A 170 -16.78 9.78 19.98
CA ARG A 170 -16.80 9.29 21.37
C ARG A 170 -18.22 9.36 21.94
N THR A 171 -18.89 10.49 21.72
CA THR A 171 -20.28 10.69 22.14
C THR A 171 -21.21 9.69 21.47
N ILE A 172 -21.09 9.45 20.15
CA ILE A 172 -21.96 8.48 19.46
C ILE A 172 -21.72 7.04 19.96
N VAL A 173 -20.47 6.65 20.17
CA VAL A 173 -20.15 5.29 20.66
C VAL A 173 -20.65 5.06 22.08
N ASN A 174 -20.73 6.10 22.91
CA ASN A 174 -21.21 6.02 24.29
C ASN A 174 -22.72 6.26 24.46
N ARG A 175 -23.45 6.55 23.37
CA ARG A 175 -24.92 6.70 23.38
C ARG A 175 -25.64 5.35 23.47
N GLU A 176 -26.96 5.40 23.36
CA GLU A 176 -27.83 4.22 23.34
C GLU A 176 -27.43 3.21 22.26
N GLU A 177 -27.63 1.95 22.60
CA GLU A 177 -27.35 0.80 21.75
C GLU A 177 -28.20 0.84 20.48
N ILE A 178 -27.57 0.64 19.32
CA ILE A 178 -28.30 0.56 18.06
C ILE A 178 -28.83 -0.86 17.93
N SER A 179 -30.15 -1.02 18.00
CA SER A 179 -30.82 -2.33 17.98
C SER A 179 -30.79 -3.03 16.62
N GLN A 180 -30.59 -2.31 15.52
CA GLN A 180 -30.57 -2.86 14.16
C GLN A 180 -29.52 -2.18 13.27
N LYS A 181 -28.88 -2.95 12.39
CA LYS A 181 -27.85 -2.44 11.45
C LYS A 181 -28.35 -1.25 10.63
N ASP A 182 -29.60 -1.32 10.16
CA ASP A 182 -30.19 -0.31 9.28
C ASP A 182 -30.61 0.96 10.03
N ALA A 183 -30.65 0.92 11.36
CA ALA A 183 -30.80 2.09 12.20
C ALA A 183 -29.46 2.82 12.44
N ASN A 184 -28.32 2.20 12.07
CA ASN A 184 -27.03 2.86 12.16
C ASN A 184 -26.82 3.79 10.98
N LYS A 185 -26.51 5.06 11.30
CA LYS A 185 -26.21 6.08 10.31
C LYS A 185 -24.99 5.68 9.49
N LEU A 186 -24.92 6.17 8.26
CA LEU A 186 -23.71 6.14 7.46
C LEU A 186 -23.04 7.50 7.53
N PHE A 187 -21.73 7.54 7.34
CA PHE A 187 -20.96 8.76 7.26
C PHE A 187 -19.92 8.72 6.15
N ARG A 188 -19.50 9.91 5.73
CA ARG A 188 -18.33 10.14 4.90
C ARG A 188 -17.76 11.52 5.20
N GLU A 189 -16.45 11.62 5.16
CA GLU A 189 -15.75 12.90 5.22
C GLU A 189 -15.35 13.32 3.80
N GLY A 190 -15.52 14.60 3.48
CA GLY A 190 -15.04 15.18 2.23
C GLY A 190 -15.89 16.33 1.71
N VAL A 191 -15.43 16.92 0.61
CA VAL A 191 -16.19 17.93 -0.16
C VAL A 191 -16.89 17.22 -1.30
N LEU A 192 -18.19 17.46 -1.43
CA LEU A 192 -18.99 16.94 -2.54
C LEU A 192 -19.20 18.04 -3.60
N PHE A 193 -19.27 17.62 -4.87
CA PHE A 193 -19.57 18.49 -6.00
C PHE A 193 -21.02 18.96 -5.96
N ASP A 194 -21.94 18.02 -5.76
CA ASP A 194 -23.36 18.25 -5.63
C ASP A 194 -23.84 17.75 -4.26
N SER A 195 -24.19 18.71 -3.40
CA SER A 195 -24.67 18.43 -2.06
C SER A 195 -26.03 17.73 -2.03
N GLU A 196 -26.85 17.86 -3.07
CA GLU A 196 -28.18 17.25 -3.18
C GLU A 196 -28.11 15.82 -3.75
N ASN A 197 -27.04 15.49 -4.47
CA ASN A 197 -26.83 14.12 -4.94
C ASN A 197 -26.40 13.21 -3.79
N HIS A 198 -27.31 12.31 -3.41
CA HIS A 198 -27.05 11.31 -2.39
C HIS A 198 -25.89 10.36 -2.76
N LEU A 199 -25.67 10.04 -4.05
CA LEU A 199 -24.62 9.11 -4.49
C LEU A 199 -23.22 9.72 -4.26
N LEU A 200 -22.27 8.90 -3.82
CA LEU A 200 -20.88 9.33 -3.65
C LEU A 200 -20.03 9.18 -4.90
N LYS A 201 -20.35 8.17 -5.72
CA LYS A 201 -19.61 7.89 -6.95
C LYS A 201 -19.64 9.13 -7.84
N ASP A 202 -18.45 9.60 -8.21
CA ASP A 202 -18.23 10.80 -9.04
C ASP A 202 -18.73 12.11 -8.40
N ASN A 203 -19.11 12.09 -7.12
CA ASN A 203 -19.63 13.25 -6.41
C ASN A 203 -18.68 13.75 -5.31
N ILE A 204 -17.86 12.88 -4.71
CA ILE A 204 -16.82 13.34 -3.76
C ILE A 204 -15.59 13.87 -4.52
N LEU A 205 -15.29 15.15 -4.31
CA LEU A 205 -14.18 15.85 -4.97
C LEU A 205 -12.85 15.62 -4.26
N SER A 206 -12.85 15.71 -2.93
CA SER A 206 -11.65 15.52 -2.12
C SER A 206 -11.99 15.15 -0.68
N THR A 207 -11.04 14.53 0.04
CA THR A 207 -11.18 14.11 1.44
C THR A 207 -9.88 14.32 2.22
N LYS A 208 -9.99 14.59 3.53
CA LYS A 208 -8.91 14.65 4.51
C LYS A 208 -8.91 13.47 5.48
N ILE A 209 -9.79 12.48 5.31
CA ILE A 209 -9.79 11.25 6.13
C ILE A 209 -9.74 10.01 5.25
N VAL A 210 -8.71 9.21 5.48
CA VAL A 210 -8.64 7.83 4.98
C VAL A 210 -9.36 6.90 5.96
N VAL A 211 -10.21 6.00 5.44
CA VAL A 211 -10.91 5.01 6.24
C VAL A 211 -10.48 3.62 5.81
N LEU A 212 -9.86 2.87 6.72
CA LEU A 212 -9.58 1.45 6.56
C LEU A 212 -10.76 0.68 7.17
N ASP A 213 -11.53 -0.03 6.34
CA ASP A 213 -12.57 -0.96 6.79
C ASP A 213 -11.92 -2.33 6.98
N ILE A 214 -11.79 -2.78 8.22
CA ILE A 214 -11.07 -4.00 8.58
C ILE A 214 -12.05 -4.99 9.18
N ASP A 215 -12.27 -6.06 8.44
CA ASP A 215 -13.16 -7.15 8.82
C ASP A 215 -12.35 -8.33 9.36
N ASN A 216 -13.00 -9.22 10.13
CA ASN A 216 -12.39 -10.47 10.59
C ASN A 216 -11.03 -10.30 11.30
N VAL A 217 -10.91 -9.28 12.15
CA VAL A 217 -9.68 -9.01 12.90
C VAL A 217 -9.33 -10.20 13.78
N THR A 218 -8.10 -10.69 13.63
CA THR A 218 -7.56 -11.79 14.45
C THR A 218 -6.49 -11.31 15.44
N GLY A 219 -5.83 -10.18 15.15
CA GLY A 219 -4.79 -9.57 15.98
C GLY A 219 -5.32 -8.69 17.12
N ASP A 220 -4.41 -8.15 17.94
CA ASP A 220 -4.77 -7.19 18.99
C ASP A 220 -4.89 -5.76 18.42
N VAL A 221 -6.10 -5.21 18.50
CA VAL A 221 -6.43 -3.86 18.04
C VAL A 221 -5.59 -2.78 18.75
N LYS A 222 -5.20 -3.00 20.02
CA LYS A 222 -4.33 -2.08 20.75
C LYS A 222 -2.90 -2.08 20.20
N GLU A 223 -2.40 -3.23 19.75
CA GLU A 223 -1.09 -3.32 19.09
C GLU A 223 -1.09 -2.63 17.73
N LEU A 224 -2.16 -2.76 16.95
CA LEU A 224 -2.33 -1.99 15.70
C LEU A 224 -2.27 -0.48 15.98
N SER A 225 -2.99 -0.02 17.01
CA SER A 225 -2.99 1.40 17.38
C SER A 225 -1.61 1.87 17.84
N ALA A 226 -0.92 1.07 18.67
CA ALA A 226 0.43 1.38 19.12
C ALA A 226 1.43 1.45 17.96
N TYR A 227 1.32 0.55 16.96
CA TYR A 227 2.13 0.57 15.76
C TYR A 227 1.91 1.84 14.91
N LEU A 228 0.65 2.20 14.63
CA LEU A 228 0.37 3.42 13.89
C LEU A 228 0.90 4.67 14.63
N LYS A 229 0.73 4.70 15.96
CA LYS A 229 1.23 5.79 16.80
C LYS A 229 2.76 5.86 16.83
N SER A 230 3.47 4.73 16.83
CA SER A 230 4.95 4.72 16.78
C SER A 230 5.49 5.26 15.45
N ARG A 231 4.70 5.13 14.37
CA ARG A 231 4.96 5.74 13.06
C ARG A 231 4.48 7.19 12.95
N LYS A 232 4.08 7.82 14.06
CA LYS A 232 3.52 9.19 14.14
C LYS A 232 2.25 9.39 13.30
N ILE A 233 1.48 8.33 13.10
CA ILE A 233 0.22 8.37 12.37
C ILE A 233 -0.90 8.53 13.39
N SER A 234 -1.46 9.74 13.51
CA SER A 234 -2.72 9.92 14.26
C SER A 234 -3.83 9.11 13.62
N HIS A 235 -4.70 8.55 14.45
CA HIS A 235 -5.81 7.73 13.98
C HIS A 235 -6.87 7.56 15.06
N LEU A 236 -8.05 7.12 14.66
CA LEU A 236 -9.13 6.70 15.53
C LEU A 236 -9.54 5.28 15.15
N VAL A 237 -9.48 4.33 16.10
CA VAL A 237 -9.98 2.96 15.91
C VAL A 237 -11.34 2.81 16.56
N VAL A 238 -12.33 2.37 15.80
CA VAL A 238 -13.72 2.29 16.24
C VAL A 238 -14.38 0.99 15.82
N SER A 239 -15.19 0.40 16.71
CA SER A 239 -16.07 -0.70 16.34
C SER A 239 -17.26 -0.21 15.53
N THR A 240 -17.82 -1.12 14.75
CA THR A 240 -19.07 -0.93 14.01
C THR A 240 -20.16 -1.82 14.61
N TYR A 241 -21.37 -1.82 14.03
CA TYR A 241 -22.55 -2.52 14.54
C TYR A 241 -22.32 -4.00 14.97
N ARG A 242 -21.37 -4.73 14.36
CA ARG A 242 -20.99 -6.09 14.79
C ARG A 242 -19.57 -6.12 15.35
N CYS A 243 -19.42 -6.34 16.65
CA CYS A 243 -18.14 -6.59 17.31
C CYS A 243 -18.26 -7.78 18.26
N LEU A 244 -18.30 -9.00 17.71
CA LEU A 244 -18.42 -10.22 18.51
C LEU A 244 -17.05 -10.60 19.08
N ASN A 245 -16.83 -10.28 20.35
CA ASN A 245 -15.74 -10.84 21.16
C ASN A 245 -16.32 -11.96 22.03
N VAL A 246 -16.47 -13.17 21.47
CA VAL A 246 -17.01 -14.32 22.22
C VAL A 246 -15.84 -15.22 22.60
N GLU A 247 -15.69 -15.48 23.90
CA GLU A 247 -14.69 -16.37 24.51
C GLU A 247 -14.77 -17.83 23.99
N ASN A 248 -15.79 -18.16 23.19
CA ASN A 248 -15.94 -19.47 22.54
C ASN A 248 -15.50 -19.40 21.07
N TYR A 249 -14.37 -20.05 20.83
CA TYR A 249 -13.47 -20.03 19.67
C TYR A 249 -14.02 -20.53 18.31
N SER A 250 -15.30 -20.40 17.98
CA SER A 250 -15.77 -20.80 16.63
C SER A 250 -15.85 -19.64 15.62
N GLU A 251 -16.16 -18.40 16.02
CA GLU A 251 -16.36 -17.28 15.08
C GLU A 251 -15.99 -15.90 15.68
N ARG A 252 -14.69 -15.59 15.82
CA ARG A 252 -14.24 -14.24 16.18
C ARG A 252 -14.44 -13.30 14.98
N GLN A 253 -15.54 -12.55 14.96
CA GLN A 253 -15.85 -11.55 13.93
C GLN A 253 -15.74 -10.14 14.53
N ILE A 254 -14.51 -9.70 14.77
CA ILE A 254 -14.24 -8.30 15.15
C ILE A 254 -14.14 -7.48 13.86
N LYS A 255 -14.99 -6.45 13.75
CA LYS A 255 -15.00 -5.50 12.62
C LYS A 255 -14.72 -4.10 13.15
N ILE A 256 -13.65 -3.50 12.65
CA ILE A 256 -13.21 -2.16 13.06
C ILE A 256 -13.06 -1.26 11.86
N ARG A 257 -13.12 0.05 12.12
CA ARG A 257 -12.66 1.07 11.20
C ARG A 257 -11.50 1.81 11.81
N VAL A 258 -10.51 2.11 10.99
CA VAL A 258 -9.40 2.99 11.34
C VAL A 258 -9.54 4.25 10.49
N LEU A 259 -9.84 5.37 11.14
CA LEU A 259 -9.91 6.69 10.51
C LEU A 259 -8.55 7.36 10.68
N VAL A 260 -7.94 7.75 9.57
CA VAL A 260 -6.60 8.38 9.53
C VAL A 260 -6.74 9.79 8.94
N PRO A 261 -6.58 10.86 9.74
CA PRO A 261 -6.58 12.23 9.24
C PRO A 261 -5.31 12.51 8.41
N LEU A 262 -5.49 13.33 7.39
CA LEU A 262 -4.47 13.74 6.44
C LEU A 262 -4.12 15.22 6.63
N THR A 263 -2.85 15.54 6.38
CA THR A 263 -2.35 16.93 6.35
C THR A 263 -3.02 17.79 5.27
N GLU A 264 -3.32 17.19 4.12
CA GLU A 264 -3.89 17.84 2.94
C GLU A 264 -5.05 17.01 2.38
N ALA A 265 -5.98 17.63 1.67
CA ALA A 265 -7.08 16.93 1.02
C ALA A 265 -6.57 16.19 -0.22
N VAL A 266 -7.10 15.00 -0.48
CA VAL A 266 -6.72 14.13 -1.61
C VAL A 266 -7.92 13.76 -2.47
N ASP A 267 -7.68 13.55 -3.77
CA ASP A 267 -8.66 13.05 -4.72
C ASP A 267 -8.82 11.51 -4.63
N ALA A 268 -9.62 10.94 -5.52
CA ALA A 268 -9.87 9.50 -5.57
C ALA A 268 -8.61 8.65 -5.82
N GLU A 269 -7.72 9.10 -6.72
CA GLU A 269 -6.51 8.34 -7.10
C GLU A 269 -5.51 8.32 -5.94
N ASN A 270 -5.28 9.48 -5.33
CA ASN A 270 -4.36 9.63 -4.19
C ASN A 270 -4.91 9.00 -2.91
N TYR A 271 -6.24 9.02 -2.70
CA TYR A 271 -6.89 8.28 -1.62
C TYR A 271 -6.60 6.78 -1.71
N SER A 272 -6.85 6.17 -2.87
CA SER A 272 -6.60 4.73 -3.08
C SER A 272 -5.13 4.39 -2.92
N ARG A 273 -4.22 5.27 -3.37
CA ARG A 273 -2.77 5.12 -3.15
C ARG A 273 -2.41 5.08 -1.66
N ILE A 274 -2.89 6.03 -0.87
CA ILE A 274 -2.60 6.12 0.56
C ILE A 274 -3.11 4.88 1.30
N ILE A 275 -4.34 4.43 1.00
CA ILE A 275 -4.89 3.21 1.61
C ILE A 275 -4.01 1.99 1.30
N ARG A 276 -3.55 1.83 0.06
CA ARG A 276 -2.69 0.69 -0.31
C ARG A 276 -1.36 0.73 0.43
N LEU A 277 -0.76 1.91 0.58
CA LEU A 277 0.48 2.08 1.37
C LEU A 277 0.26 1.69 2.83
N LEU A 278 -0.79 2.20 3.46
CA LEU A 278 -1.12 1.86 4.84
C LEU A 278 -1.43 0.37 5.01
N ASN A 279 -2.21 -0.21 4.11
CA ASN A 279 -2.53 -1.64 4.13
C ASN A 279 -1.27 -2.48 3.98
N ARG A 280 -0.36 -2.13 3.05
CA ARG A 280 0.93 -2.82 2.91
C ARG A 280 1.73 -2.79 4.20
N ASP A 281 1.93 -1.60 4.76
CA ASP A 281 2.73 -1.42 5.99
C ASP A 281 2.12 -2.21 7.17
N ILE A 282 0.79 -2.26 7.28
CA ILE A 282 0.07 -3.08 8.28
C ILE A 282 0.27 -4.58 8.01
N ARG A 283 0.14 -5.04 6.77
CA ARG A 283 0.31 -6.46 6.40
C ARG A 283 1.73 -6.94 6.66
N GLU A 284 2.73 -6.13 6.35
CA GLU A 284 4.14 -6.40 6.64
C GLU A 284 4.40 -6.52 8.15
N LYS A 285 3.78 -5.66 8.96
CA LYS A 285 3.95 -5.69 10.42
C LYS A 285 3.18 -6.83 11.09
N PHE A 286 1.98 -7.14 10.59
CA PHE A 286 1.05 -8.10 11.19
C PHE A 286 0.64 -9.17 10.17
N PRO A 287 1.58 -10.04 9.75
CA PRO A 287 1.29 -11.11 8.80
C PRO A 287 0.37 -12.17 9.44
N GLN A 288 -0.46 -12.79 8.60
CA GLN A 288 -1.28 -13.95 8.96
C GLN A 288 -1.21 -14.99 7.85
N GLY A 289 -0.35 -16.00 8.03
CA GLY A 289 -0.03 -16.95 6.96
C GLY A 289 0.78 -16.31 5.83
N GLU A 290 0.91 -17.02 4.71
CA GLU A 290 1.82 -16.63 3.61
C GLU A 290 1.35 -15.37 2.85
N PHE A 291 0.04 -15.10 2.82
CA PHE A 291 -0.54 -13.98 2.07
C PHE A 291 -1.58 -13.15 2.85
N GLY A 292 -1.86 -13.48 4.10
CA GLY A 292 -2.88 -12.81 4.91
C GLY A 292 -2.30 -11.77 5.86
N SER A 293 -3.18 -11.01 6.50
CA SER A 293 -2.85 -10.15 7.64
C SER A 293 -3.85 -10.33 8.74
N GLN A 294 -3.38 -10.13 9.98
CA GLN A 294 -4.23 -10.13 11.16
C GLN A 294 -5.30 -9.02 11.14
N PHE A 295 -5.10 -8.02 10.27
CA PHE A 295 -5.98 -6.88 10.05
C PHE A 295 -6.29 -6.74 8.55
N PRO A 296 -7.11 -7.65 7.97
CA PRO A 296 -7.36 -7.63 6.54
C PRO A 296 -8.31 -6.47 6.18
N VAL A 297 -7.77 -5.48 5.47
CA VAL A 297 -8.55 -4.35 4.92
C VAL A 297 -9.40 -4.82 3.74
N ASP A 298 -10.69 -4.52 3.74
CA ASP A 298 -11.60 -4.87 2.64
C ASP A 298 -11.19 -4.14 1.33
N PRO A 299 -10.80 -4.88 0.26
CA PRO A 299 -10.47 -4.30 -1.03
C PRO A 299 -11.58 -3.45 -1.65
N ALA A 300 -12.86 -3.81 -1.42
CA ALA A 300 -13.99 -3.05 -1.92
C ALA A 300 -14.08 -1.66 -1.26
N CYS A 301 -13.51 -1.53 -0.05
CA CYS A 301 -13.49 -0.29 0.72
C CYS A 301 -12.32 0.65 0.37
N MET A 302 -11.38 0.23 -0.48
CA MET A 302 -10.17 1.01 -0.86
C MET A 302 -10.44 2.11 -1.91
N THR A 303 -11.63 2.72 -1.88
CA THR A 303 -12.03 3.82 -2.76
C THR A 303 -12.71 4.93 -1.96
N ILE A 304 -12.57 6.16 -2.44
CA ILE A 304 -13.15 7.36 -1.83
C ILE A 304 -14.69 7.35 -1.84
N ASN A 305 -15.29 6.54 -2.72
CA ASN A 305 -16.72 6.51 -3.04
C ASN A 305 -17.58 5.70 -2.07
N ASN A 306 -17.00 5.17 -0.99
CA ASN A 306 -17.73 4.35 -0.03
C ASN A 306 -18.31 5.18 1.11
N ARG A 307 -19.55 4.84 1.47
CA ARG A 307 -20.14 5.26 2.74
C ARG A 307 -19.84 4.21 3.79
N PHE A 308 -19.48 4.66 4.98
CA PHE A 308 -19.14 3.79 6.10
C PHE A 308 -20.22 3.91 7.16
N TYR A 309 -20.56 2.84 7.87
CA TYR A 309 -21.41 3.00 9.04
C TYR A 309 -20.73 3.88 10.09
N ALA A 310 -21.48 4.75 10.73
CA ALA A 310 -20.98 5.55 11.83
C ALA A 310 -20.54 4.62 12.98
N PRO A 311 -19.50 5.01 13.73
CA PRO A 311 -19.16 4.38 14.99
C PRO A 311 -20.40 4.32 15.88
N CYS A 312 -20.63 3.20 16.54
CA CYS A 312 -21.78 3.02 17.43
C CYS A 312 -21.46 2.05 18.55
N ARG A 313 -22.29 2.07 19.60
CA ARG A 313 -22.30 0.97 20.57
C ARG A 313 -22.88 -0.28 19.90
N PRO A 314 -22.12 -1.38 19.76
CA PRO A 314 -22.63 -2.59 19.14
C PRO A 314 -23.67 -3.26 20.04
N GLU A 315 -24.62 -3.99 19.41
CA GLU A 315 -25.66 -4.74 20.13
C GLU A 315 -25.07 -5.86 21.00
N LYS A 316 -23.93 -6.40 20.57
CA LYS A 316 -23.19 -7.47 21.24
C LYS A 316 -21.71 -7.15 21.29
N GLY A 317 -21.10 -7.39 22.44
CA GLY A 317 -19.70 -7.10 22.72
C GLY A 317 -19.48 -5.71 23.30
N GLU A 318 -18.22 -5.42 23.65
CA GLU A 318 -17.83 -4.08 24.11
C GLU A 318 -17.52 -3.17 22.91
N PRO A 319 -17.92 -1.89 22.96
CA PRO A 319 -17.52 -0.93 21.94
C PRO A 319 -16.01 -0.73 21.95
N ILE A 320 -15.40 -0.75 20.77
CA ILE A 320 -14.01 -0.36 20.58
C ILE A 320 -14.00 1.13 20.27
N PHE A 321 -13.28 1.90 21.08
CA PHE A 321 -12.95 3.29 20.82
C PHE A 321 -11.53 3.55 21.31
N ILE A 322 -10.58 3.67 20.38
CA ILE A 322 -9.18 3.94 20.68
C ILE A 322 -8.79 5.25 20.00
N ASP A 323 -8.56 6.28 20.83
CA ASP A 323 -7.93 7.53 20.41
C ASP A 323 -6.41 7.31 20.28
N GLY A 324 -5.98 7.10 19.05
CA GLY A 324 -4.60 6.89 18.67
C GLY A 324 -3.87 8.17 18.26
N THR A 325 -4.40 9.35 18.61
CA THR A 325 -3.82 10.62 18.17
C THR A 325 -2.40 10.80 18.68
N TYR A 326 -1.50 11.13 17.76
CA TYR A 326 -0.12 11.51 18.03
C TYR A 326 -0.03 13.04 18.09
N TYR A 327 0.63 13.56 19.12
CA TYR A 327 0.82 14.99 19.30
C TYR A 327 2.31 15.31 19.28
N GLU A 328 2.65 16.45 18.68
CA GLU A 328 3.95 17.06 18.93
C GLU A 328 3.98 17.64 20.35
N TYR A 329 5.09 17.42 21.04
CA TYR A 329 5.35 17.95 22.37
C TYR A 329 6.55 18.88 22.32
N ASP A 330 6.41 20.03 22.95
CA ASP A 330 7.49 20.96 23.21
C ASP A 330 7.63 21.11 24.72
N CYS A 331 8.74 20.63 25.30
CA CYS A 331 8.96 20.62 26.74
C CYS A 331 7.73 20.16 27.56
N PHE A 332 7.12 19.04 27.16
CA PHE A 332 5.91 18.44 27.76
C PHE A 332 4.57 19.16 27.50
N VAL A 333 4.56 20.24 26.72
CA VAL A 333 3.33 20.91 26.28
C VAL A 333 2.84 20.31 24.97
N LYS A 334 1.61 19.80 24.98
CA LYS A 334 0.89 19.30 23.79
C LYS A 334 0.62 20.46 22.83
N LYS A 335 1.20 20.45 21.63
CA LYS A 335 1.01 21.52 20.62
C LYS A 335 -0.19 21.26 19.72
N ALA A 336 -0.03 20.34 18.77
CA ALA A 336 -1.01 20.05 17.74
C ALA A 336 -0.98 18.56 17.40
N PRO A 337 -2.12 18.00 16.97
CA PRO A 337 -2.15 16.64 16.44
C PRO A 337 -1.33 16.57 15.14
N VAL A 338 -0.57 15.50 14.97
CA VAL A 338 0.20 15.25 13.75
C VAL A 338 -0.59 14.33 12.84
N PHE A 339 -0.91 14.80 11.64
CA PHE A 339 -1.64 14.02 10.65
C PHE A 339 -0.69 13.33 9.68
N LEU A 340 -1.21 12.35 8.94
CA LEU A 340 -0.43 11.66 7.92
C LEU A 340 0.00 12.65 6.83
N ASP A 341 1.30 12.72 6.58
CA ASP A 341 1.88 13.57 5.54
C ASP A 341 1.54 13.02 4.15
N VAL A 342 0.65 13.73 3.45
CA VAL A 342 0.20 13.36 2.11
C VAL A 342 1.35 13.42 1.12
N LYS A 343 2.21 14.44 1.20
CA LYS A 343 3.34 14.61 0.28
C LYS A 343 4.33 13.47 0.45
N TRP A 344 4.58 13.05 1.69
CA TRP A 344 5.38 11.86 1.96
C TRP A 344 4.77 10.59 1.34
N CYS A 345 3.45 10.38 1.47
CA CYS A 345 2.78 9.26 0.81
C CYS A 345 2.85 9.30 -0.72
N MET A 346 2.82 10.49 -1.33
CA MET A 346 2.91 10.64 -2.80
C MET A 346 4.29 10.27 -3.35
N VAL A 347 5.36 10.43 -2.56
CA VAL A 347 6.73 10.12 -3.01
C VAL A 347 7.16 8.68 -2.75
N ARG A 348 6.46 7.93 -1.89
CA ARG A 348 6.71 6.50 -1.65
C ARG A 348 6.24 5.67 -2.84
N ASN A 349 7.04 4.72 -3.31
CA ASN A 349 6.62 3.77 -4.33
C ASN A 349 5.87 2.58 -3.71
N LEU A 350 4.79 2.15 -4.36
CA LEU A 350 4.15 0.86 -4.10
C LEU A 350 4.81 -0.23 -4.95
N PRO A 351 4.88 -1.50 -4.50
CA PRO A 351 5.37 -2.60 -5.34
C PRO A 351 4.58 -2.73 -6.64
N GLU A 352 3.27 -2.49 -6.61
CA GLU A 352 2.40 -2.40 -7.79
C GLU A 352 2.77 -1.25 -8.74
N ASP A 353 3.45 -0.21 -8.25
CA ASP A 353 4.01 0.84 -9.13
C ASP A 353 5.18 0.29 -9.95
N LEU A 354 5.91 -0.68 -9.38
CA LEU A 354 7.06 -1.37 -9.97
C LEU A 354 6.68 -2.59 -10.78
N GLU A 355 5.45 -3.07 -10.61
CA GLU A 355 4.80 -3.99 -11.55
C GLU A 355 4.44 -3.31 -12.90
N ALA A 356 5.02 -2.13 -13.20
CA ALA A 356 5.40 -1.83 -14.57
C ALA A 356 6.26 -2.99 -15.08
N PRO A 357 5.81 -3.68 -16.14
CA PRO A 357 5.86 -5.13 -16.24
C PRO A 357 7.16 -5.66 -15.65
N VAL A 358 7.09 -6.14 -14.39
CA VAL A 358 8.14 -6.99 -13.86
C VAL A 358 8.23 -8.09 -14.88
N ILE A 359 9.33 -8.02 -15.62
CA ILE A 359 9.99 -9.06 -16.36
C ILE A 359 9.30 -10.37 -15.95
N LYS A 360 8.40 -10.87 -16.81
CA LYS A 360 8.31 -12.31 -16.98
C LYS A 360 9.75 -12.67 -17.23
N ARG A 361 10.48 -13.07 -16.17
CA ARG A 361 11.79 -13.68 -16.30
C ARG A 361 11.56 -14.63 -17.45
N HIS A 362 12.31 -14.43 -18.53
CA HIS A 362 12.47 -15.45 -19.54
C HIS A 362 13.14 -16.62 -18.82
N ILE A 363 12.38 -17.32 -17.97
CA ILE A 363 12.45 -18.76 -17.88
C ILE A 363 12.29 -19.16 -19.34
N ALA A 364 13.38 -19.68 -19.87
CA ALA A 364 13.48 -20.19 -21.22
C ALA A 364 12.15 -20.85 -21.62
N GLY A 365 11.47 -20.26 -22.61
CA GLY A 365 10.28 -20.81 -23.24
C GLY A 365 8.92 -20.44 -22.62
N SER A 366 8.50 -19.17 -22.66
CA SER A 366 7.04 -18.91 -22.68
C SER A 366 6.55 -19.19 -24.10
N VAL A 367 6.15 -20.44 -24.34
CA VAL A 367 5.38 -20.81 -25.52
C VAL A 367 4.17 -19.89 -25.59
N ARG A 368 4.00 -19.18 -26.71
CA ARG A 368 2.79 -18.39 -26.98
C ARG A 368 1.61 -19.34 -26.75
N LYS A 369 0.79 -19.09 -25.74
CA LYS A 369 -0.40 -19.92 -25.48
C LYS A 369 -1.19 -20.02 -26.75
N THR A 370 -1.48 -21.23 -27.18
CA THR A 370 -2.27 -21.44 -28.39
C THR A 370 -3.68 -20.90 -28.15
N ALA A 371 -4.37 -20.52 -29.22
CA ALA A 371 -5.73 -20.01 -29.10
C ALA A 371 -6.66 -21.04 -28.42
N GLU A 372 -6.34 -22.34 -28.53
CA GLU A 372 -7.08 -23.42 -27.89
C GLU A 372 -6.84 -23.50 -26.39
N GLU A 373 -5.61 -23.30 -25.92
CA GLU A 373 -5.28 -23.26 -24.49
C GLU A 373 -6.01 -22.11 -23.79
N ILE A 374 -6.05 -20.93 -24.40
CA ILE A 374 -6.76 -19.76 -23.86
C ILE A 374 -8.26 -20.06 -23.71
N VAL A 375 -8.87 -20.65 -24.74
CA VAL A 375 -10.30 -21.01 -24.71
C VAL A 375 -10.59 -22.09 -23.66
N LEU A 376 -9.70 -23.07 -23.50
CA LEU A 376 -9.82 -24.14 -22.50
C LEU A 376 -9.71 -23.61 -21.07
N GLU A 377 -8.77 -22.72 -20.79
CA GLU A 377 -8.61 -22.10 -19.46
C GLU A 377 -9.84 -21.28 -19.09
N CYS A 378 -10.37 -20.48 -20.01
CA CYS A 378 -11.61 -19.74 -19.79
C CYS A 378 -12.82 -20.67 -19.63
N ALA A 379 -12.89 -21.77 -20.38
CA ALA A 379 -13.97 -22.75 -20.22
C ALA A 379 -13.94 -23.44 -18.85
N ALA A 380 -12.75 -23.70 -18.30
CA ALA A 380 -12.59 -24.29 -16.96
C ALA A 380 -13.16 -23.39 -15.84
N MET A 381 -13.24 -22.08 -16.08
CA MET A 381 -13.84 -21.11 -15.15
C MET A 381 -15.37 -21.06 -15.24
N ALA A 382 -15.99 -21.75 -16.21
CA ALA A 382 -17.45 -21.83 -16.33
C ALA A 382 -18.03 -22.83 -15.32
N SER A 383 -18.57 -22.32 -14.22
CA SER A 383 -19.37 -23.12 -13.28
C SER A 383 -20.77 -23.41 -13.83
N ALA A 384 -21.46 -24.40 -13.25
CA ALA A 384 -22.78 -24.86 -13.67
C ALA A 384 -23.82 -23.70 -13.62
N GLY A 385 -24.03 -23.04 -14.76
CA GLY A 385 -25.02 -21.98 -14.94
C GLY A 385 -24.48 -20.59 -15.25
N ASN A 386 -23.16 -20.34 -15.19
CA ASN A 386 -22.60 -18.98 -15.32
C ASN A 386 -21.49 -18.85 -16.39
N GLY A 387 -21.67 -19.51 -17.54
CA GLY A 387 -20.64 -19.56 -18.58
C GLY A 387 -20.61 -18.41 -19.59
N ASP A 388 -21.51 -17.43 -19.48
CA ASP A 388 -21.55 -16.29 -20.41
C ASP A 388 -20.43 -15.28 -20.14
N GLY A 389 -20.08 -15.08 -18.85
CA GLY A 389 -18.91 -14.29 -18.46
C GLY A 389 -17.61 -14.88 -18.98
N PRO A 390 -17.28 -16.14 -18.63
CA PRO A 390 -16.07 -16.80 -19.11
C PRO A 390 -16.00 -16.93 -20.64
N TRP A 391 -17.14 -17.04 -21.33
CA TRP A 391 -17.21 -16.99 -22.80
C TRP A 391 -16.74 -15.64 -23.35
N TYR A 392 -17.15 -14.53 -22.72
CA TYR A 392 -16.71 -13.20 -23.13
C TYR A 392 -15.23 -12.96 -22.77
N ASP A 393 -14.79 -13.48 -21.61
CA ASP A 393 -13.39 -13.38 -21.18
C ASP A 393 -12.44 -14.10 -22.16
N ALA A 394 -12.85 -15.25 -22.72
CA ALA A 394 -12.09 -15.93 -23.77
C ALA A 394 -11.86 -15.03 -25.00
N ALA A 395 -12.88 -14.26 -25.42
CA ALA A 395 -12.75 -13.33 -26.54
C ALA A 395 -11.77 -12.17 -26.20
N VAL A 396 -11.81 -11.67 -24.96
CA VAL A 396 -10.90 -10.62 -24.48
C VAL A 396 -9.46 -11.12 -24.45
N GLU A 397 -9.21 -12.30 -23.90
CA GLU A 397 -7.86 -12.85 -23.76
C GLU A 397 -7.24 -13.24 -25.12
N LEU A 398 -8.04 -13.72 -26.07
CA LEU A 398 -7.56 -13.98 -27.44
C LEU A 398 -7.08 -12.69 -28.13
N ILE A 399 -7.84 -11.61 -28.03
CA ILE A 399 -7.43 -10.33 -28.63
C ILE A 399 -6.21 -9.74 -27.90
N LYS A 400 -6.13 -9.84 -26.56
CA LYS A 400 -4.94 -9.45 -25.80
C LYS A 400 -3.70 -10.27 -26.15
N ALA A 401 -3.86 -11.56 -26.47
CA ALA A 401 -2.79 -12.46 -26.91
C ALA A 401 -2.36 -12.23 -28.39
N GLY A 402 -2.91 -11.19 -29.04
CA GLY A 402 -2.51 -10.77 -30.38
C GLY A 402 -3.06 -11.64 -31.50
N TYR A 403 -4.14 -12.39 -31.25
CA TYR A 403 -4.87 -13.06 -32.33
C TYR A 403 -5.73 -12.04 -33.09
N SER A 404 -5.74 -12.17 -34.41
CA SER A 404 -6.63 -11.37 -35.25
C SER A 404 -8.10 -11.68 -34.97
N LYS A 405 -9.00 -10.79 -35.41
CA LYS A 405 -10.45 -10.98 -35.28
C LYS A 405 -10.89 -12.34 -35.83
N ASP A 406 -10.39 -12.72 -37.01
CA ASP A 406 -10.80 -13.95 -37.68
C ASP A 406 -10.24 -15.20 -36.98
N GLU A 407 -9.00 -15.13 -36.48
CA GLU A 407 -8.38 -16.20 -35.70
C GLU A 407 -9.09 -16.41 -34.36
N ALA A 408 -9.47 -15.33 -33.67
CA ALA A 408 -10.20 -15.40 -32.41
C ALA A 408 -11.61 -15.98 -32.60
N ILE A 409 -12.31 -15.58 -33.68
CA ILE A 409 -13.61 -16.17 -34.03
C ILE A 409 -13.46 -17.66 -34.35
N ALA A 410 -12.47 -18.02 -35.17
CA ALA A 410 -12.21 -19.42 -35.51
C ALA A 410 -11.87 -20.27 -34.27
N ALA A 411 -11.11 -19.72 -33.33
CA ALA A 411 -10.72 -20.41 -32.11
C ALA A 411 -11.90 -20.71 -31.18
N MET A 412 -12.90 -19.83 -31.12
CA MET A 412 -14.09 -19.97 -30.26
C MET A 412 -15.23 -20.73 -30.92
N LYS A 413 -15.33 -20.72 -32.26
CA LYS A 413 -16.43 -21.32 -33.02
C LYS A 413 -16.56 -22.82 -32.74
N GLY A 414 -17.76 -23.26 -32.37
CA GLY A 414 -18.05 -24.68 -32.08
C GLY A 414 -17.69 -25.12 -30.66
N LYS A 415 -17.15 -24.23 -29.82
CA LYS A 415 -16.78 -24.49 -28.42
C LYS A 415 -17.78 -23.93 -27.41
N GLU A 416 -18.95 -23.46 -27.87
CA GLU A 416 -19.97 -22.82 -27.04
C GLU A 416 -20.43 -23.71 -25.88
N ARG A 417 -20.46 -25.03 -26.12
CA ARG A 417 -20.88 -26.06 -25.15
C ARG A 417 -19.87 -26.26 -24.02
N MET A 418 -18.60 -25.91 -24.23
CA MET A 418 -17.55 -26.04 -23.20
C MET A 418 -17.79 -25.07 -22.04
N PHE A 419 -18.56 -24.01 -22.28
CA PHE A 419 -18.93 -23.00 -21.31
C PHE A 419 -20.34 -23.28 -20.71
N GLY A 420 -20.85 -24.51 -20.83
CA GLY A 420 -22.17 -24.91 -20.32
C GLY A 420 -23.33 -24.74 -21.31
N SER A 421 -24.57 -24.91 -20.85
CA SER A 421 -25.79 -25.08 -21.68
C SER A 421 -26.50 -23.78 -22.12
N GLY A 422 -25.84 -22.62 -22.00
CA GLY A 422 -26.42 -21.33 -22.36
C GLY A 422 -26.82 -21.22 -23.84
N LYS A 423 -28.01 -20.71 -24.13
CA LYS A 423 -28.47 -20.41 -25.49
C LYS A 423 -28.04 -18.98 -25.88
N GLY A 424 -27.51 -18.80 -27.08
CA GLY A 424 -27.23 -17.46 -27.65
C GLY A 424 -25.77 -17.01 -27.69
N ARG A 425 -24.81 -17.89 -27.37
CA ARG A 425 -23.38 -17.61 -27.53
C ARG A 425 -23.01 -17.62 -29.01
N SER A 426 -22.44 -16.49 -29.47
CA SER A 426 -21.91 -16.34 -30.82
C SER A 426 -20.49 -15.79 -30.72
N ALA A 427 -19.54 -16.53 -31.29
CA ALA A 427 -18.13 -16.12 -31.35
C ALA A 427 -17.98 -14.80 -32.12
N GLU A 428 -18.70 -14.67 -33.24
CA GLU A 428 -18.73 -13.47 -34.07
C GLU A 428 -19.21 -12.25 -33.28
N ARG A 429 -20.26 -12.40 -32.48
CA ARG A 429 -20.82 -11.31 -31.66
C ARG A 429 -19.87 -10.91 -30.54
N ALA A 430 -19.30 -11.87 -29.81
CA ALA A 430 -18.41 -11.60 -28.68
C ALA A 430 -17.12 -10.91 -29.13
N VAL A 431 -16.43 -11.46 -30.14
CA VAL A 431 -15.15 -10.91 -30.62
C VAL A 431 -15.35 -9.54 -31.28
N THR A 432 -16.42 -9.36 -32.07
CA THR A 432 -16.70 -8.05 -32.70
C THR A 432 -16.92 -6.97 -31.65
N HIS A 433 -17.69 -7.27 -30.60
CA HIS A 433 -17.94 -6.32 -29.51
C HIS A 433 -16.65 -5.94 -28.75
N VAL A 434 -15.75 -6.90 -28.49
CA VAL A 434 -14.44 -6.62 -27.86
C VAL A 434 -13.59 -5.70 -28.72
N VAL A 435 -13.50 -5.98 -30.02
CA VAL A 435 -12.70 -5.17 -30.96
C VAL A 435 -13.26 -3.75 -31.10
N GLU A 436 -14.59 -3.60 -31.14
CA GLU A 436 -15.26 -2.29 -31.18
C GLU A 436 -15.05 -1.50 -29.89
N GLN A 437 -15.16 -2.14 -28.73
CA GLN A 437 -14.85 -1.50 -27.43
C GLN A 437 -13.39 -1.05 -27.33
N GLN A 438 -12.43 -1.84 -27.84
CA GLN A 438 -11.02 -1.43 -27.87
C GLN A 438 -10.79 -0.22 -28.77
N ARG A 439 -11.45 -0.17 -29.93
CA ARG A 439 -11.39 1.01 -30.82
C ARG A 439 -11.98 2.26 -30.18
N PHE A 440 -13.10 2.13 -29.48
CA PHE A 440 -13.74 3.26 -28.78
C PHE A 440 -12.91 3.77 -27.58
N ARG A 441 -12.09 2.92 -26.96
CA ARG A 441 -11.17 3.33 -25.89
C ARG A 441 -9.85 3.91 -26.39
N ALA A 442 -9.51 3.67 -27.66
CA ALA A 442 -8.28 4.14 -28.30
C ALA A 442 -8.48 5.44 -29.10
N ALA A 443 -9.72 5.76 -29.46
CA ALA A 443 -10.15 7.06 -29.98
C ALA A 443 -10.53 7.99 -28.82
#